data_AF-A0A0B0N9A2-F1
#
_entry.id   AF-A0A0B0N9A2-F1
#
_cell.length_a   1.000
_cell.length_b   1.000
_cell.length_c   1.000
_cell.angle_alpha   90.00
_cell.angle_beta   90.00
_cell.angle_gamma   90.00
#
_symmetry.space_group_name_H-M   'P 1'
#
loop_
_entity.id
_entity.type
_entity.pdbx_description
1 polymer ?
#
loop_
_entity_poly.entity_id
_entity_poly.type
_entity_poly.pdbx_seq_one_letter_code
_entity_poly.pdbx_strand_id
1 'polypeptide(L)'
;MSIKNFENSFNNHHQRLGLALYVAIWMQALIGIFRPPRGNKRRSTWYLTHWILGTVISMVGIINIYTGLEAYHKKTSKSTGIWTILFTAQVSFIALFYLFQDKWEHIQKQASLPPLPSDQENVIVVTQRVNQKVMLPQPCAKRNALTNLFD
;
A
#
# COMPACT_ATOMS: atom_id res chain seq x y z
N MET A 1 25.47 31.98 18.07
CA MET A 1 26.30 30.87 18.58
C MET A 1 25.42 29.61 18.77
N SER A 2 24.91 29.02 17.68
CA SER A 2 23.86 27.97 17.75
C SER A 2 24.19 26.68 16.96
N ILE A 3 25.14 26.72 16.01
CA ILE A 3 25.56 25.53 15.25
C ILE A 3 26.54 24.64 16.04
N LYS A 4 27.16 25.15 17.11
CA LYS A 4 28.14 24.41 17.93
C LYS A 4 27.52 23.54 19.05
N ASN A 5 26.23 23.70 19.34
CA ASN A 5 25.50 22.93 20.35
C ASN A 5 24.53 21.89 19.76
N PHE A 6 24.60 21.65 18.44
CA PHE A 6 24.19 20.34 17.96
C PHE A 6 25.21 19.38 18.54
N GLU A 7 24.85 18.69 19.62
CA GLU A 7 25.40 17.36 19.91
C GLU A 7 25.14 16.53 18.66
N ASN A 8 26.05 16.64 17.68
CA ASN A 8 26.08 15.88 16.42
C ASN A 8 26.50 14.44 16.70
N SER A 9 26.02 13.91 17.82
CA SER A 9 26.15 12.52 18.20
C SER A 9 24.77 11.93 17.99
N PHE A 10 24.55 11.34 16.82
CA PHE A 10 23.46 10.40 16.58
C PHE A 10 23.73 9.10 17.36
N ASN A 11 23.98 9.22 18.66
CA ASN A 11 24.40 8.12 19.52
C ASN A 11 23.22 7.22 19.90
N ASN A 12 21.98 7.71 19.75
CA ASN A 12 20.78 6.90 19.95
C ASN A 12 20.32 6.25 18.64
N HIS A 13 19.89 4.99 18.76
CA HIS A 13 19.39 4.19 17.65
C HIS A 13 18.26 4.90 16.88
N HIS A 14 17.31 5.52 17.59
CA HIS A 14 16.23 6.32 17.01
C HIS A 14 16.74 7.46 16.12
N GLN A 15 17.74 8.23 16.57
CA GLN A 15 18.23 9.38 15.80
C GLN A 15 18.93 8.93 14.51
N ARG A 16 19.72 7.86 14.57
CA ARG A 16 20.40 7.29 13.40
C ARG A 16 19.39 6.70 12.40
N LEU A 17 18.39 5.98 12.91
CA LEU A 17 17.31 5.42 12.09
C LEU A 17 16.49 6.55 11.44
N GLY A 18 16.14 7.59 12.20
CA GLY A 18 15.41 8.76 11.72
C GLY A 18 16.16 9.53 10.63
N LEU A 19 17.47 9.72 10.76
CA LEU A 19 18.28 10.36 9.72
C LEU A 19 18.31 9.52 8.43
N ALA A 20 18.53 8.21 8.55
CA ALA A 20 18.51 7.30 7.41
C ALA A 20 17.14 7.31 6.70
N LEU A 21 16.06 7.29 7.47
CA LEU A 21 14.70 7.39 6.97
C LEU A 21 14.43 8.72 6.25
N TYR A 22 14.89 9.84 6.81
CA TYR A 22 14.69 11.15 6.21
C TYR A 22 15.32 11.21 4.80
N VAL A 23 16.56 10.74 4.67
CA VAL A 23 17.24 10.62 3.37
C VAL A 23 16.48 9.65 2.45
N ALA A 24 16.05 8.50 2.97
CA ALA A 24 15.32 7.50 2.19
C ALA A 24 13.99 8.03 1.64
N ILE A 25 13.25 8.84 2.41
CA ILE A 25 11.99 9.46 1.96
C ILE A 25 12.24 10.42 0.79
N TRP A 26 13.27 11.26 0.88
CA TRP A 26 13.65 12.16 -0.22
C TRP A 26 14.10 11.38 -1.46
N MET A 27 14.92 10.34 -1.28
CA MET A 27 15.32 9.47 -2.39
C MET A 27 14.12 8.79 -3.03
N GLN A 28 13.15 8.33 -2.23
CA GLN A 28 11.94 7.71 -2.74
C GLN A 28 11.09 8.68 -3.56
N ALA A 29 10.96 9.93 -3.10
CA ALA A 29 10.28 10.99 -3.85
C ALA A 29 10.99 11.27 -5.20
N LEU A 30 12.32 11.38 -5.20
CA LEU A 30 13.11 11.56 -6.42
C LEU A 30 12.93 10.39 -7.40
N ILE A 31 13.03 9.15 -6.91
CA ILE A 31 12.79 7.95 -7.73
C ILE A 31 11.38 7.97 -8.32
N GLY A 32 10.39 8.41 -7.53
CA GLY A 32 9.01 8.66 -7.92
C GLY A 32 8.87 9.62 -9.11
N ILE A 33 9.60 10.73 -9.09
CA ILE A 33 9.61 11.75 -10.16
C ILE A 33 10.21 11.17 -11.46
N PHE A 34 11.27 10.37 -11.37
CA PHE A 34 11.94 9.75 -12.52
C PHE A 34 11.23 8.47 -13.02
N ARG A 35 9.92 8.39 -12.85
CA ARG A 35 9.11 7.24 -13.29
C ARG A 35 9.27 7.01 -14.80
N PRO A 36 9.60 5.78 -15.25
CA PRO A 36 9.74 5.47 -16.66
C PRO A 36 8.44 5.69 -17.47
N PRO A 37 8.53 6.11 -18.75
CA PRO A 37 7.39 6.22 -19.65
C PRO A 37 6.63 4.91 -19.85
N ARG A 38 5.35 5.01 -20.24
CA ARG A 38 4.47 3.85 -20.52
C ARG A 38 5.03 2.99 -21.67
N GLY A 39 4.80 1.67 -21.64
CA GLY A 39 5.24 0.72 -22.68
C GLY A 39 6.69 0.24 -22.57
N ASN A 40 7.46 0.70 -21.58
CA ASN A 40 8.82 0.23 -21.35
C ASN A 40 8.82 -0.91 -20.31
N LYS A 41 9.44 -2.06 -20.62
CA LYS A 41 9.62 -3.19 -19.68
C LYS A 41 10.27 -2.76 -18.35
N ARG A 42 11.13 -1.72 -18.38
CA ARG A 42 11.76 -1.13 -17.18
C ARG A 42 10.74 -0.51 -16.21
N ARG A 43 9.56 -0.09 -16.69
CA ARG A 43 8.50 0.50 -15.87
C ARG A 43 7.93 -0.49 -14.86
N SER A 44 7.79 -1.75 -15.24
CA SER A 44 7.29 -2.78 -14.33
C SER A 44 8.30 -3.08 -13.21
N THR A 45 9.58 -3.30 -13.57
CA THR A 45 10.65 -3.47 -12.58
C THR A 45 10.78 -2.25 -11.67
N TRP A 46 10.69 -1.04 -12.23
CA TRP A 46 10.68 0.20 -11.46
C TRP A 46 9.51 0.23 -10.48
N TYR A 47 8.29 -0.11 -10.92
CA TYR A 47 7.13 -0.11 -10.05
C TYR A 47 7.29 -1.10 -8.90
N LEU A 48 7.69 -2.34 -9.19
CA LEU A 48 7.87 -3.37 -8.16
C LEU A 48 8.89 -2.91 -7.12
N THR A 49 10.03 -2.40 -7.59
CA THR A 49 11.11 -1.93 -6.72
C THR A 49 10.67 -0.72 -5.90
N HIS A 50 10.10 0.30 -6.53
CA HIS A 50 9.61 1.51 -5.87
C HIS A 50 8.52 1.19 -4.85
N TRP A 51 7.60 0.28 -5.18
CA TRP A 51 6.54 -0.18 -4.29
C TRP A 51 7.09 -0.91 -3.06
N ILE A 52 7.97 -1.90 -3.24
CA ILE A 52 8.60 -2.62 -2.12
C ILE A 52 9.36 -1.64 -1.22
N LEU A 53 10.20 -0.79 -1.83
CA LEU A 53 10.96 0.21 -1.09
C LEU A 53 10.04 1.15 -0.30
N GLY A 54 8.90 1.56 -0.88
CA GLY A 54 7.95 2.48 -0.26
C GLY A 54 7.29 1.84 0.96
N THR A 55 6.88 0.59 0.84
CA THR A 55 6.34 -0.21 1.94
C THR A 55 7.35 -0.37 3.07
N VAL A 56 8.60 -0.72 2.74
CA VAL A 56 9.67 -0.88 3.75
C VAL A 56 9.95 0.44 4.45
N ILE A 57 10.13 1.55 3.72
CA ILE A 57 10.37 2.88 4.31
C ILE A 57 9.21 3.28 5.24
N SER A 58 7.96 3.01 4.83
CA SER A 58 6.78 3.33 5.64
C SER A 58 6.74 2.51 6.93
N MET A 59 7.02 1.21 6.85
CA MET A 59 7.08 0.32 8.02
C MET A 59 8.21 0.73 8.98
N VAL A 60 9.40 1.00 8.46
CA VAL A 60 10.54 1.49 9.27
C VAL A 60 10.22 2.86 9.88
N GLY A 61 9.46 3.72 9.18
CA GLY A 61 8.95 4.99 9.71
C GLY A 61 8.05 4.81 10.93
N ILE A 62 7.12 3.85 10.90
CA ILE A 62 6.27 3.49 12.05
C ILE A 62 7.13 3.05 13.25
N ILE A 63 8.11 2.17 13.02
CA ILE A 63 9.06 1.71 14.07
C ILE A 63 9.84 2.89 14.64
N ASN A 64 10.27 3.81 13.79
CA ASN A 64 11.01 5.00 14.21
C ASN A 64 10.17 5.93 15.11
N ILE A 65 8.87 6.02 14.87
CA ILE A 65 7.97 6.81 15.73
C ILE A 65 7.82 6.15 17.11
N TYR A 66 7.60 4.84 17.18
CA TYR A 66 7.50 4.14 18.48
C TYR A 66 8.79 4.22 19.29
N THR A 67 9.95 3.98 18.66
CA THR A 67 11.26 4.13 19.32
C THR A 67 11.54 5.57 19.75
N GLY A 68 11.03 6.56 19.00
CA GLY A 68 11.08 7.98 19.38
C GLY A 68 10.24 8.31 20.61
N LEU A 69 9.02 7.75 20.69
CA LEU A 69 8.17 7.90 21.87
C LEU A 69 8.79 7.26 23.11
N GLU A 70 9.40 6.08 22.98
CA GLU A 70 10.13 5.45 24.08
C GLU A 70 11.33 6.29 24.54
N ALA A 71 12.13 6.80 23.60
CA ALA A 71 13.25 7.68 23.90
C ALA A 71 12.80 8.99 24.57
N TYR A 72 11.67 9.57 24.11
CA TYR A 72 11.08 10.76 24.72
C TYR A 72 10.59 10.51 26.14
N HIS A 73 9.92 9.38 26.38
CA HIS A 73 9.48 8.96 27.70
C HIS A 73 10.67 8.83 28.64
N LYS A 74 11.75 8.16 28.20
CA LYS A 74 12.97 7.98 28.99
C LYS A 74 13.67 9.30 29.32
N LYS A 75 13.67 10.28 28.39
CA LYS A 75 14.35 11.56 28.57
C LYS A 75 13.57 12.56 29.43
N THR A 76 12.23 12.54 29.34
CA THR A 76 11.37 13.56 29.98
C THR A 76 10.62 13.00 31.19
N SER A 77 10.63 11.68 31.40
CA SER A 77 9.80 10.96 32.38
C SER A 77 8.30 11.27 32.27
N LYS A 78 7.87 11.77 31.10
CA LYS A 78 6.47 12.08 30.80
C LYS A 78 5.84 10.90 30.10
N SER A 79 4.63 10.55 30.53
CA SER A 79 3.82 9.52 29.87
C SER A 79 3.59 9.86 28.39
N THR A 80 3.92 8.91 27.52
CA THR A 80 3.68 8.98 26.08
C THR A 80 2.43 8.22 25.66
N GLY A 81 1.69 7.62 26.61
CA GLY A 81 0.58 6.71 26.33
C GLY A 81 -0.48 7.32 25.41
N ILE A 82 -0.86 8.59 25.62
CA ILE A 82 -1.84 9.28 24.77
C ILE A 82 -1.33 9.38 23.33
N TRP A 83 -0.08 9.77 23.12
CA TRP A 83 0.53 9.87 21.79
C TRP A 83 0.64 8.51 21.11
N THR A 84 1.01 7.47 21.86
CA THR A 84 1.05 6.10 21.36
C THR A 84 -0.34 5.65 20.90
N ILE A 85 -1.37 5.83 21.72
CA ILE A 85 -2.75 5.44 21.40
C ILE A 85 -3.25 6.16 20.16
N LEU A 86 -3.04 7.49 20.08
CA LEU A 86 -3.44 8.28 18.92
C LEU A 86 -2.76 7.82 17.63
N PHE A 87 -1.46 7.55 17.68
CA PHE A 87 -0.71 7.08 16.53
C PHE A 87 -1.13 5.66 16.10
N THR A 88 -1.29 4.74 17.05
CA THR A 88 -1.78 3.39 16.76
C THR A 88 -3.18 3.41 16.15
N ALA A 89 -4.07 4.24 16.70
CA ALA A 89 -5.43 4.40 16.17
C ALA A 89 -5.37 4.92 14.73
N GLN A 90 -4.56 5.94 14.45
CA GLN A 90 -4.37 6.49 13.11
C GLN A 90 -3.90 5.41 12.12
N VAL A 91 -2.83 4.66 12.43
CA VAL A 91 -2.32 3.59 11.56
C VAL A 91 -3.39 2.51 11.34
N SER A 92 -4.14 2.15 12.38
CA SER A 92 -5.24 1.18 12.28
C SER A 92 -6.35 1.67 11.35
N PHE A 93 -6.77 2.94 11.46
CA PHE A 93 -7.76 3.53 10.56
C PHE A 93 -7.27 3.49 9.10
N ILE A 94 -6.00 3.87 8.85
CA ILE A 94 -5.43 3.81 7.50
C ILE A 94 -5.46 2.37 6.94
N ALA A 95 -5.08 1.37 7.75
CA ALA A 95 -5.13 -0.03 7.35
C ALA A 95 -6.56 -0.50 7.05
N LEU A 96 -7.54 -0.11 7.87
CA LEU A 96 -8.95 -0.42 7.63
C LEU A 96 -9.46 0.21 6.33
N PHE A 97 -9.16 1.50 6.09
CA PHE A 97 -9.53 2.17 4.84
C PHE A 97 -8.87 1.51 3.63
N TYR A 98 -7.59 1.12 3.74
CA TYR A 98 -6.87 0.43 2.68
C TYR A 98 -7.54 -0.91 2.31
N LEU A 99 -7.90 -1.72 3.32
CA LEU A 99 -8.62 -2.98 3.10
C LEU A 99 -10.03 -2.75 2.53
N PHE A 100 -10.71 -1.69 2.95
CA PHE A 100 -12.05 -1.38 2.48
C PHE A 100 -12.06 -0.92 1.02
N GLN A 101 -11.05 -0.15 0.58
CA GLN A 101 -10.92 0.30 -0.81
C GLN A 101 -10.85 -0.89 -1.80
N ASP A 102 -10.11 -1.95 -1.46
CA ASP A 102 -10.00 -3.15 -2.30
C ASP A 102 -11.36 -3.85 -2.51
N LYS A 103 -12.17 -3.92 -1.46
CA LYS A 103 -13.49 -4.58 -1.51
C LYS A 103 -14.57 -3.69 -2.10
N TRP A 104 -14.46 -2.37 -1.96
CA TRP A 104 -15.48 -1.42 -2.43
C TRP A 104 -15.68 -1.48 -3.94
N GLU A 105 -14.61 -1.63 -4.72
CA GLU A 105 -14.73 -1.79 -6.18
C GLU A 105 -15.54 -3.03 -6.58
N HIS A 106 -15.41 -4.12 -5.83
CA HIS A 106 -16.17 -5.34 -6.08
C HIS A 106 -17.65 -5.17 -5.74
N ILE A 107 -17.95 -4.50 -4.62
CA ILE A 107 -19.33 -4.22 -4.19
C ILE A 107 -20.03 -3.31 -5.21
N GLN A 108 -19.36 -2.26 -5.70
CA GLN A 108 -19.90 -1.38 -6.73
C GLN A 108 -20.20 -2.13 -8.03
N LYS A 109 -19.28 -3.01 -8.48
CA LYS A 109 -19.49 -3.85 -9.67
C LYS A 109 -20.69 -4.79 -9.51
N GLN A 110 -20.93 -5.32 -8.30
CA GLN A 110 -22.10 -6.15 -8.01
C GLN A 110 -23.41 -5.35 -7.92
N ALA A 111 -23.36 -4.14 -7.35
CA ALA A 111 -24.53 -3.27 -7.25
C ALA A 111 -24.98 -2.67 -8.59
N SER A 112 -24.06 -2.52 -9.56
CA SER A 112 -24.36 -2.04 -10.92
C SER A 112 -24.95 -3.09 -11.87
N LEU A 113 -24.99 -4.38 -11.47
CA LEU A 113 -25.62 -5.43 -12.26
C LEU A 113 -27.14 -5.43 -11.97
N PRO A 114 -28.01 -5.32 -13.00
CA PRO A 114 -29.46 -5.35 -12.78
C PRO A 114 -29.92 -6.74 -12.28
N PRO A 115 -31.01 -6.83 -11.49
CA PRO A 115 -31.58 -8.12 -11.10
C PRO A 115 -32.05 -8.83 -12.37
N LEU A 116 -31.50 -10.01 -12.64
CA LEU A 116 -31.97 -10.84 -13.75
C LEU A 116 -33.37 -11.38 -13.37
N PRO A 117 -34.39 -11.26 -14.25
CA PRO A 117 -35.68 -11.88 -13.98
C PRO A 117 -35.51 -13.41 -13.94
N SER A 118 -36.10 -14.03 -12.91
CA SER A 118 -36.01 -15.46 -12.56
C SER A 118 -36.34 -16.44 -13.70
N ASP A 119 -37.02 -15.98 -14.75
CA ASP A 119 -37.44 -16.84 -15.85
C ASP A 119 -36.35 -17.08 -16.91
N GLN A 120 -35.24 -16.31 -16.88
CA GLN A 120 -34.10 -16.50 -17.79
C GLN A 120 -33.07 -17.51 -17.29
N GLU A 121 -33.07 -17.89 -16.00
CA GLU A 121 -32.10 -18.83 -15.43
C GLU A 121 -32.17 -20.21 -16.12
N ASN A 122 -33.38 -20.71 -16.37
CA ASN A 122 -33.58 -22.02 -16.99
C ASN A 122 -33.20 -22.04 -18.49
N VAL A 123 -33.46 -20.96 -19.22
CA VAL A 123 -33.13 -20.87 -20.65
C VAL A 123 -31.63 -20.63 -20.87
N ILE A 124 -30.98 -19.85 -19.99
CA ILE A 124 -29.54 -19.62 -20.03
C ILE A 124 -28.77 -20.88 -19.63
N VAL A 125 -29.21 -21.64 -18.62
CA VAL A 125 -28.53 -22.90 -18.23
C VAL A 125 -28.59 -23.95 -19.34
N VAL A 126 -29.72 -24.08 -20.05
CA VAL A 126 -29.87 -25.01 -21.18
C VAL A 126 -29.03 -24.54 -22.39
N THR A 127 -29.06 -23.25 -22.71
CA THR A 127 -28.29 -22.69 -23.84
C THR A 127 -26.78 -22.70 -23.56
N GLN A 128 -26.37 -22.47 -22.31
CA GLN A 128 -24.97 -22.50 -21.89
C GLN A 128 -24.40 -23.91 -21.89
N ARG A 129 -25.17 -24.95 -21.54
CA ARG A 129 -24.75 -26.36 -21.70
C ARG A 129 -24.50 -26.75 -23.14
N VAL A 130 -25.32 -26.24 -24.07
CA VAL A 130 -25.19 -26.51 -25.51
C VAL A 130 -23.99 -25.75 -26.10
N ASN A 131 -23.81 -24.47 -25.75
CA ASN A 131 -22.67 -23.69 -26.22
C ASN A 131 -21.33 -24.09 -25.59
N GLN A 132 -21.31 -24.58 -24.34
CA GLN A 132 -20.09 -25.05 -23.68
C GLN A 132 -19.49 -26.32 -24.31
N LYS A 133 -20.28 -27.10 -25.07
CA LYS A 133 -19.76 -28.22 -25.86
C LYS A 133 -19.26 -27.83 -27.26
N VAL A 134 -19.69 -26.69 -27.81
CA VAL A 134 -19.45 -26.31 -29.21
C VAL A 134 -18.45 -25.15 -29.35
N MET A 135 -18.28 -24.33 -28.32
CA MET A 135 -17.22 -23.34 -28.24
C MET A 135 -16.44 -23.57 -26.95
N LEU A 136 -15.26 -24.16 -27.05
CA LEU A 136 -14.20 -23.92 -26.07
C LEU A 136 -13.63 -22.53 -26.38
N PRO A 137 -13.94 -21.47 -25.61
CA PRO A 137 -13.17 -20.25 -25.70
C PRO A 137 -11.85 -20.51 -24.99
N GLN A 138 -10.76 -19.98 -25.54
CA GLN A 138 -9.50 -19.87 -24.81
C GLN A 138 -9.75 -19.39 -23.37
N PRO A 139 -9.06 -19.96 -22.36
CA PRO A 139 -9.26 -19.56 -20.98
C PRO A 139 -8.88 -18.09 -20.87
N CYS A 140 -9.89 -17.23 -20.73
CA CYS A 140 -9.72 -15.83 -20.40
C CYS A 140 -9.17 -15.80 -18.96
N ALA A 141 -7.86 -15.86 -18.85
CA ALA A 141 -7.15 -15.81 -17.60
C ALA A 141 -7.54 -14.50 -16.90
N LYS A 142 -8.09 -14.64 -15.70
CA LYS A 142 -8.39 -13.58 -14.74
C LYS A 142 -7.20 -12.61 -14.65
N ARG A 143 -7.27 -11.48 -15.37
CA ARG A 143 -6.27 -10.40 -15.28
C ARG A 143 -6.45 -9.73 -13.93
N ASN A 144 -5.67 -10.16 -12.95
CA ASN A 144 -5.54 -9.44 -11.67
C ASN A 144 -4.94 -8.05 -11.95
N ALA A 145 -5.17 -7.09 -11.05
CA ALA A 145 -4.67 -5.70 -11.15
C ALA A 145 -3.15 -5.59 -11.37
N LEU A 146 -2.40 -6.68 -11.14
CA LEU A 146 -0.99 -6.83 -11.48
C LEU A 146 -0.70 -6.87 -13.00
N THR A 147 -1.63 -7.27 -13.88
CA THR A 147 -1.36 -7.33 -15.33
C THR A 147 -1.26 -5.95 -15.98
N ASN A 148 -2.00 -4.94 -15.50
CA ASN A 148 -1.85 -3.55 -15.95
C ASN A 148 -0.50 -2.92 -15.59
N LEU A 149 0.33 -3.66 -14.85
CA LEU A 149 1.67 -3.25 -14.47
C LEU A 149 2.75 -3.70 -15.46
N PHE A 150 2.47 -4.69 -16.30
CA PHE A 150 3.43 -5.34 -17.21
C PHE A 150 3.16 -5.09 -18.70
N ASP A 151 2.11 -4.33 -19.06
CA ASP A 151 1.88 -3.80 -20.42
C ASP A 151 2.38 -2.34 -20.56
#